data_AF-A0A2E8LDU3-F1
#
_entry.id   AF-A0A2E8LDU3-F1
#
_cell.length_a   1.000
_cell.length_b   1.000
_cell.length_c   1.000
_cell.angle_alpha   90.00
_cell.angle_beta   90.00
_cell.angle_gamma   90.00
#
_symmetry.space_group_name_H-M   'P 1'
#
loop_
_entity.id
_entity.type
_entity.pdbx_description
1 polymer ?
#
loop_
_entity_poly.entity_id
_entity_poly.type
_entity_poly.pdbx_seq_one_letter_code
_entity_poly.pdbx_strand_id
1 'polypeptide(L)'
;MFAELDWNLRRILDVLDELGIYDDILIACTSDHDDACGSHGLRAKLPCVCEEVIGVPLIMRVPGMTQAGAETNALATHVDLATTLCALGGVDIDDSPTLWGVDLFPALADPAATPRNYVFFSQDAAQSDLVANTRHAVRGFFDGEAKYARYYGIGGGVDRAGNVDDRPKLFGDDAAFEDHDYEWYELGDKAGHQGPS
;
A
#
# COMPACT_ATOMS: atom_id res chain seq x y z
N MET A 1 -1.50 20.01 -10.08
CA MET A 1 -2.03 19.11 -9.03
C MET A 1 -0.97 18.88 -7.95
N PHE A 2 0.20 18.31 -8.26
CA PHE A 2 1.28 18.12 -7.27
C PHE A 2 1.79 19.42 -6.62
N ALA A 3 1.98 20.49 -7.40
CA ALA A 3 2.40 21.79 -6.86
C ALA A 3 1.37 22.40 -5.87
N GLU A 4 0.08 22.17 -6.10
CA GLU A 4 -0.98 22.64 -5.18
C GLU A 4 -1.02 21.82 -3.89
N LEU A 5 -0.77 20.52 -3.98
CA LEU A 5 -0.65 19.65 -2.79
C LEU A 5 0.54 20.08 -1.93
N ASP A 6 1.72 20.26 -2.55
CA ASP A 6 2.93 20.72 -1.86
C ASP A 6 2.71 22.07 -1.18
N TRP A 7 2.07 23.01 -1.88
CA TRP A 7 1.74 24.32 -1.33
C TRP A 7 0.79 24.24 -0.13
N ASN A 8 -0.23 23.37 -0.18
CA ASN A 8 -1.14 23.19 0.96
C ASN A 8 -0.48 22.45 2.13
N LEU A 9 0.40 21.48 1.86
CA LEU A 9 1.21 20.84 2.89
C LEU A 9 2.08 21.87 3.60
N ARG A 10 2.77 22.72 2.85
CA ARG A 10 3.59 23.80 3.40
C ARG A 10 2.80 24.69 4.36
N ARG A 11 1.57 25.06 4.01
CA ARG A 11 0.70 25.88 4.87
C ARG A 11 0.35 25.19 6.19
N ILE A 12 0.08 23.88 6.16
CA ILE A 12 -0.19 23.12 7.39
C ILE A 12 1.05 23.14 8.28
N LEU A 13 2.23 22.89 7.70
CA LEU A 13 3.50 22.87 8.44
C LEU A 13 3.84 24.24 9.03
N ASP A 14 3.65 25.33 8.28
CA ASP A 14 3.87 26.70 8.76
C ASP A 14 2.96 27.00 9.98
N VAL A 15 1.70 26.55 9.96
CA VAL A 15 0.79 26.71 11.12
C VAL A 15 1.24 25.88 12.33
N LEU A 16 1.75 24.67 12.14
CA LEU A 16 2.29 23.86 13.24
C LEU A 16 3.51 24.52 13.90
N ASP A 17 4.34 25.20 13.10
CA ASP A 17 5.49 25.98 13.57
C ASP A 17 5.04 27.26 14.32
N GLU A 18 4.09 28.00 13.76
CA GLU A 18 3.49 29.19 14.41
C GLU A 18 2.85 28.87 15.77
N LEU A 19 2.26 27.68 15.90
CA LEU A 19 1.67 27.19 17.15
C LEU A 19 2.74 26.67 18.14
N GLY A 20 3.99 26.51 17.71
CA GLY A 20 5.09 25.99 18.53
C GLY A 20 4.96 24.50 18.89
N ILE A 21 4.15 23.74 18.14
CA ILE A 21 3.91 22.30 18.37
C ILE A 21 4.62 21.41 17.35
N TYR A 22 5.32 21.99 16.37
CA TYR A 22 6.01 21.24 15.32
C TYR A 22 6.97 20.20 15.89
N ASP A 23 7.67 20.47 16.98
CA ASP A 23 8.62 19.52 17.59
C ASP A 23 7.99 18.47 18.50
N ASP A 24 6.67 18.51 18.71
CA ASP A 24 5.91 17.56 19.54
C ASP A 24 4.83 16.82 18.74
N ILE A 25 4.86 16.92 17.41
CA ILE A 25 3.88 16.30 16.53
C ILE A 25 4.51 15.25 15.61
N LEU A 26 3.81 14.12 15.50
CA LEU A 26 4.06 13.12 14.47
C LEU A 26 3.40 13.55 13.17
N ILE A 27 4.14 13.45 12.07
CA ILE A 27 3.62 13.71 10.72
C ILE A 27 3.80 12.43 9.90
N ALA A 28 2.70 11.94 9.31
CA ALA A 28 2.71 10.84 8.36
C ALA A 28 2.00 11.28 7.07
N CYS A 29 2.68 11.13 5.94
CA CYS A 29 2.15 11.44 4.61
C CYS A 29 2.14 10.16 3.77
N THR A 30 1.00 9.83 3.15
CA THR A 30 0.84 8.64 2.31
C THR A 30 -0.24 8.86 1.26
N SER A 31 -0.44 7.88 0.37
CA SER A 31 -1.53 7.80 -0.61
C SER A 31 -2.34 6.54 -0.37
N ASP A 32 -3.65 6.53 -0.64
CA ASP A 32 -4.51 5.34 -0.48
C ASP A 32 -4.25 4.27 -1.55
N HIS A 33 -3.80 4.72 -2.72
CA HIS A 33 -3.27 3.91 -3.82
C HIS A 33 -2.47 4.82 -4.78
N ASP A 34 -1.83 4.23 -5.79
CA ASP A 34 -1.17 4.99 -6.86
C ASP A 34 -1.93 4.85 -8.21
N ASP A 35 -1.45 5.50 -9.27
CA ASP A 35 -2.02 5.49 -10.63
C ASP A 35 -0.96 4.99 -11.61
N ALA A 36 -1.35 4.07 -12.50
CA ALA A 36 -0.47 3.57 -13.56
C ALA A 36 0.14 4.69 -14.42
N CYS A 37 -0.47 5.89 -14.50
CA CYS A 37 0.12 7.09 -15.13
C CYS A 37 0.61 6.90 -16.58
N GLY A 38 0.04 5.94 -17.33
CA GLY A 38 0.47 5.60 -18.69
C GLY A 38 1.42 4.40 -18.77
N SER A 39 1.93 3.90 -17.63
CA SER A 39 2.67 2.64 -17.55
C SER A 39 1.82 1.49 -18.07
N HIS A 40 2.45 0.59 -18.81
CA HIS A 40 1.78 -0.52 -19.50
C HIS A 40 0.62 -0.09 -20.44
N GLY A 41 0.59 1.18 -20.86
CA GLY A 41 -0.51 1.74 -21.65
C GLY A 41 -1.81 1.96 -20.86
N LEU A 42 -1.77 1.82 -19.54
CA LEU A 42 -2.92 1.96 -18.63
C LEU A 42 -2.98 3.38 -18.05
N ARG A 43 -4.19 3.91 -17.92
CA ARG A 43 -4.48 5.13 -17.15
C ARG A 43 -5.47 4.76 -16.04
N ALA A 44 -5.33 5.38 -14.87
CA ALA A 44 -6.02 5.00 -13.65
C ALA A 44 -5.60 3.62 -13.12
N LYS A 45 -6.22 3.22 -12.01
CA LYS A 45 -6.09 1.89 -11.43
C LYS A 45 -7.12 0.95 -12.05
N LEU A 46 -6.64 -0.20 -12.49
CA LEU A 46 -7.45 -1.39 -12.78
C LEU A 46 -7.07 -2.45 -11.73
N PRO A 47 -7.70 -3.64 -11.70
CA PRO A 47 -7.22 -4.74 -10.86
C PRO A 47 -5.87 -5.24 -11.41
N CYS A 48 -4.81 -4.45 -11.20
CA CYS A 48 -3.44 -4.74 -11.56
C CYS A 48 -2.55 -4.50 -10.36
N VAL A 49 -1.57 -5.39 -10.19
CA VAL A 49 -0.66 -5.41 -9.03
C VAL A 49 0.74 -4.89 -9.38
N CYS A 50 0.82 -4.10 -10.45
CA CYS A 50 2.04 -3.42 -10.87
C CYS A 50 2.54 -2.51 -9.74
N GLU A 51 3.86 -2.34 -9.65
CA GLU A 51 4.49 -1.53 -8.60
C GLU A 51 3.94 -0.10 -8.59
N GLU A 52 3.67 0.44 -9.78
CA GLU A 52 3.13 1.77 -10.03
C GLU A 52 1.68 1.96 -9.53
N VAL A 53 1.02 0.91 -9.04
CA VAL A 53 -0.37 0.97 -8.54
C VAL A 53 -0.44 0.64 -7.05
N ILE A 54 0.39 -0.28 -6.57
CA ILE A 54 0.37 -0.74 -5.17
C ILE A 54 1.49 -0.16 -4.31
N GLY A 55 2.59 0.30 -4.91
CA GLY A 55 3.72 0.92 -4.23
C GLY A 55 3.46 2.39 -3.95
N VAL A 56 2.80 2.69 -2.84
CA VAL A 56 2.50 4.07 -2.44
C VAL A 56 3.61 4.69 -1.57
N PRO A 57 3.76 6.02 -1.59
CA PRO A 57 4.68 6.68 -0.67
C PRO A 57 4.20 6.54 0.79
N LEU A 58 5.14 6.37 1.72
CA LEU A 58 4.95 6.59 3.15
C LEU A 58 6.14 7.40 3.67
N ILE A 59 5.88 8.64 4.06
CA ILE A 59 6.88 9.53 4.68
C ILE A 59 6.44 9.79 6.10
N MET A 60 7.30 9.46 7.07
CA MET A 60 7.01 9.66 8.48
C MET A 60 8.09 10.51 9.15
N ARG A 61 7.66 11.44 10.01
CA ARG A 61 8.51 12.21 10.92
C ARG A 61 7.97 12.05 12.32
N VAL A 62 8.75 11.43 13.19
CA VAL A 62 8.45 11.22 14.60
C VAL A 62 9.56 11.87 15.43
N PRO A 63 9.25 12.94 16.20
CA PRO A 63 10.24 13.62 17.04
C PRO A 63 11.02 12.64 17.92
N GLY A 64 12.34 12.81 17.98
CA GLY A 64 13.21 11.98 18.83
C GLY A 64 13.40 10.53 18.38
N MET A 65 12.78 10.12 17.27
CA MET A 65 12.90 8.76 16.73
C MET A 65 13.43 8.74 15.30
N THR A 66 12.77 9.43 14.37
CA THR A 66 13.17 9.41 12.96
C THR A 66 14.35 10.33 12.70
N GLN A 67 15.31 9.88 11.90
CA GLN A 67 16.40 10.73 11.40
C GLN A 67 16.03 11.37 10.05
N ALA A 68 16.29 12.67 9.91
CA ALA A 68 16.05 13.38 8.66
C ALA A 68 16.85 12.78 7.49
N GLY A 69 16.15 12.53 6.36
CA GLY A 69 16.75 11.94 5.16
C GLY A 69 17.10 10.46 5.27
N ALA A 70 16.72 9.78 6.35
CA ALA A 70 16.84 8.33 6.43
C ALA A 70 15.82 7.65 5.51
N GLU A 71 16.25 6.55 4.91
CA GLU A 71 15.42 5.69 4.06
C GLU A 71 15.49 4.26 4.62
N THR A 72 14.41 3.50 4.46
CA THR A 72 14.33 2.10 4.89
C THR A 72 13.76 1.24 3.77
N ASN A 73 14.23 -0.01 3.69
CA ASN A 73 13.65 -1.05 2.83
C ASN A 73 12.68 -1.95 3.60
N ALA A 74 12.32 -1.59 4.85
CA ALA A 74 11.31 -2.30 5.62
C ALA A 74 9.97 -2.30 4.89
N LEU A 75 9.34 -3.47 4.81
CA LEU A 75 8.04 -3.60 4.15
C LEU A 75 6.91 -3.09 5.06
N ALA A 76 5.98 -2.34 4.48
CA ALA A 76 4.84 -1.76 5.15
C ALA A 76 3.57 -1.79 4.27
N THR A 77 2.41 -1.74 4.93
CA THR A 77 1.07 -1.62 4.34
C THR A 77 0.26 -0.61 5.14
N HIS A 78 -0.86 -0.10 4.61
CA HIS A 78 -1.73 0.82 5.35
C HIS A 78 -2.31 0.26 6.66
N VAL A 79 -2.47 -1.05 6.77
CA VAL A 79 -2.98 -1.71 7.99
C VAL A 79 -2.02 -1.51 9.17
N ASP A 80 -0.75 -1.26 8.87
CA ASP A 80 0.32 -1.09 9.86
C ASP A 80 0.32 0.29 10.48
N LEU A 81 -0.21 1.29 9.76
CA LEU A 81 -0.30 2.66 10.26
C LEU A 81 -1.17 2.73 11.51
N ALA A 82 -2.32 2.04 11.54
CA ALA A 82 -3.17 2.01 12.72
C ALA A 82 -2.43 1.42 13.94
N THR A 83 -1.76 0.29 13.75
CA THR A 83 -0.98 -0.39 14.80
C THR A 83 0.17 0.49 15.30
N THR A 84 0.96 1.05 14.39
CA THR A 84 2.12 1.90 14.70
C THR A 84 1.71 3.18 15.42
N LEU A 85 0.63 3.84 14.97
CA LEU A 85 0.12 5.06 15.61
C LEU A 85 -0.44 4.79 17.01
N CYS A 86 -1.13 3.67 17.21
CA CYS A 86 -1.58 3.24 18.54
C CYS A 86 -0.40 2.98 19.47
N ALA A 87 0.62 2.24 19.02
CA ALA A 87 1.82 1.96 19.79
C ALA A 87 2.56 3.25 20.20
N LEU A 88 2.71 4.20 19.26
CA LEU A 88 3.30 5.52 19.52
C LEU A 88 2.46 6.37 20.49
N GLY A 89 1.13 6.17 20.50
CA GLY A 89 0.21 6.75 21.46
C GLY A 89 0.23 6.08 22.85
N GLY A 90 1.08 5.08 23.07
CA GLY A 90 1.19 4.34 24.34
C GLY A 90 0.09 3.30 24.55
N VAL A 91 -0.61 2.89 23.50
CA VAL A 91 -1.59 1.79 23.56
C VAL A 91 -0.83 0.47 23.52
N ASP A 92 -1.17 -0.43 24.45
CA ASP A 92 -0.72 -1.81 24.37
C ASP A 92 -1.45 -2.52 23.22
N ILE A 93 -0.69 -2.97 22.22
CA ILE A 93 -1.24 -3.63 21.04
C ILE A 93 -1.86 -4.98 21.40
N ASP A 94 -1.37 -5.65 22.45
CA ASP A 94 -1.92 -6.92 22.94
C ASP A 94 -3.36 -6.75 23.46
N ASP A 95 -3.72 -5.54 23.91
CA ASP A 95 -5.08 -5.18 24.34
C ASP A 95 -6.00 -4.80 23.16
N SER A 96 -5.49 -4.78 21.92
CA SER A 96 -6.19 -4.31 20.72
C SER A 96 -6.28 -5.38 19.62
N PRO A 97 -7.02 -6.50 19.84
CA PRO A 97 -7.03 -7.66 18.94
C PRO A 97 -7.63 -7.40 17.55
N THR A 98 -8.22 -6.21 17.32
CA THR A 98 -8.73 -5.79 16.02
C THR A 98 -7.68 -5.12 15.14
N LEU A 99 -6.49 -4.84 15.66
CA LEU A 99 -5.37 -4.32 14.89
C LEU A 99 -4.59 -5.51 14.30
N TRP A 100 -4.61 -5.62 12.97
CA TRP A 100 -3.99 -6.73 12.23
C TRP A 100 -2.63 -6.38 11.63
N GLY A 101 -2.17 -5.15 11.82
CA GLY A 101 -0.90 -4.68 11.29
C GLY A 101 0.27 -5.08 12.19
N VAL A 102 1.49 -4.94 11.68
CA VAL A 102 2.71 -5.02 12.50
C VAL A 102 3.16 -3.61 12.83
N ASP A 103 3.60 -3.42 14.06
CA ASP A 103 4.22 -2.18 14.51
C ASP A 103 5.52 -1.89 13.72
N LEU A 104 5.57 -0.72 13.08
CA LEU A 104 6.71 -0.23 12.31
C LEU A 104 7.71 0.55 13.18
N PHE A 105 7.44 0.72 14.48
CA PHE A 105 8.34 1.40 15.42
C PHE A 105 9.82 0.98 15.29
N PRO A 106 10.17 -0.32 15.16
CA PRO A 106 11.57 -0.71 15.01
C PRO A 106 12.24 -0.08 13.79
N ALA A 107 11.54 0.00 12.65
CA ALA A 107 12.05 0.59 11.41
C ALA A 107 12.15 2.13 11.47
N LEU A 108 11.31 2.77 12.30
CA LEU A 108 11.38 4.22 12.55
C LEU A 108 12.60 4.61 13.40
N ALA A 109 13.00 3.75 14.34
CA ALA A 109 14.15 3.95 15.23
C ALA A 109 15.47 3.48 14.60
N ASP A 110 15.45 2.37 13.86
CA ASP A 110 16.57 1.83 13.11
C ASP A 110 16.12 1.52 11.67
N PRO A 111 16.52 2.33 10.67
CA PRO A 111 16.13 2.10 9.28
C PRO A 111 16.56 0.75 8.70
N ALA A 112 17.50 0.03 9.33
CA ALA A 112 17.89 -1.31 8.92
C ALA A 112 17.01 -2.42 9.50
N ALA A 113 16.14 -2.13 10.46
CA ALA A 113 15.24 -3.11 11.05
C ALA A 113 14.18 -3.57 10.04
N THR A 114 13.87 -4.86 10.05
CA THR A 114 12.86 -5.49 9.19
C THR A 114 11.77 -6.14 10.05
N PRO A 115 10.69 -5.41 10.41
CA PRO A 115 9.63 -5.94 11.28
C PRO A 115 8.86 -7.12 10.68
N ARG A 116 8.98 -7.34 9.37
CA ARG A 116 8.38 -8.45 8.62
C ARG A 116 9.22 -8.82 7.41
N ASN A 117 8.98 -10.03 6.90
CA ASN A 117 9.61 -10.55 5.69
C ASN A 117 8.71 -10.45 4.46
N TYR A 118 7.39 -10.25 4.63
CA TYR A 118 6.46 -10.16 3.51
C TYR A 118 5.21 -9.37 3.88
N VAL A 119 4.52 -8.87 2.86
CA VAL A 119 3.24 -8.17 2.94
C VAL A 119 2.20 -8.87 2.08
N PHE A 120 0.93 -8.78 2.48
CA PHE A 120 -0.19 -9.25 1.67
C PHE A 120 -0.95 -8.07 1.09
N PHE A 121 -1.51 -8.27 -0.09
CA PHE A 121 -2.44 -7.34 -0.71
C PHE A 121 -3.66 -8.09 -1.24
N SER A 122 -4.80 -7.40 -1.26
CA SER A 122 -6.04 -7.95 -1.80
C SER A 122 -6.97 -6.88 -2.33
N GLN A 123 -7.70 -7.20 -3.38
CA GLN A 123 -8.86 -6.44 -3.86
C GLN A 123 -9.95 -7.44 -4.24
N ASP A 124 -11.18 -7.22 -3.78
CA ASP A 124 -12.31 -8.12 -4.08
C ASP A 124 -13.47 -7.42 -4.82
N ALA A 125 -13.32 -6.12 -5.11
CA ALA A 125 -14.33 -5.32 -5.81
C ALA A 125 -13.98 -5.15 -7.30
N ALA A 126 -15.00 -5.26 -8.15
CA ALA A 126 -14.88 -4.99 -9.58
C ALA A 126 -14.60 -3.51 -9.87
N GLN A 127 -15.01 -2.58 -8.98
CA GLN A 127 -14.81 -1.13 -9.09
C GLN A 127 -15.47 -0.47 -10.32
N SER A 128 -15.87 -1.23 -11.34
CA SER A 128 -16.66 -0.78 -12.49
C SER A 128 -17.32 -1.95 -13.23
N ASP A 129 -18.40 -1.67 -13.94
CA ASP A 129 -19.10 -2.67 -14.77
C ASP A 129 -18.24 -3.20 -15.93
N LEU A 130 -17.23 -2.44 -16.34
CA LEU A 130 -16.33 -2.81 -17.45
C LEU A 130 -15.54 -4.09 -17.16
N VAL A 131 -15.21 -4.32 -15.88
CA VAL A 131 -14.42 -5.48 -15.42
C VAL A 131 -15.22 -6.44 -14.55
N ALA A 132 -16.52 -6.18 -14.32
CA ALA A 132 -17.39 -7.05 -13.53
C ALA A 132 -17.51 -8.47 -14.12
N ASN A 133 -17.34 -8.62 -15.44
CA ASN A 133 -17.35 -9.91 -16.12
C ASN A 133 -15.93 -10.45 -16.42
N THR A 134 -14.90 -9.92 -15.76
CA THR A 134 -13.51 -10.41 -15.82
C THR A 134 -13.04 -10.84 -14.43
N ARG A 135 -11.90 -11.54 -14.35
CA ARG A 135 -11.20 -11.84 -13.09
C ARG A 135 -10.67 -10.56 -12.45
N HIS A 136 -11.51 -9.92 -11.65
CA HIS A 136 -11.22 -8.60 -11.07
C HIS A 136 -10.73 -8.68 -9.63
N ALA A 137 -10.98 -9.80 -8.94
CA ALA A 137 -10.52 -9.99 -7.60
C ALA A 137 -9.09 -10.52 -7.62
N VAL A 138 -8.25 -10.01 -6.73
CA VAL A 138 -6.85 -10.38 -6.65
C VAL A 138 -6.43 -10.55 -5.19
N ARG A 139 -5.59 -11.55 -4.93
CA ARG A 139 -4.87 -11.73 -3.67
C ARG A 139 -3.42 -12.09 -3.99
N GLY A 140 -2.51 -11.64 -3.15
CA GLY A 140 -1.09 -11.90 -3.37
C GLY A 140 -0.22 -11.49 -2.20
N PHE A 141 1.08 -11.70 -2.38
CA PHE A 141 2.10 -11.27 -1.43
C PHE A 141 3.31 -10.68 -2.14
N PHE A 142 4.09 -9.91 -1.39
CA PHE A 142 5.41 -9.42 -1.78
C PHE A 142 6.37 -9.59 -0.61
N ASP A 143 7.56 -10.14 -0.84
CA ASP A 143 8.57 -10.41 0.20
C ASP A 143 9.81 -9.51 0.15
N GLY A 144 9.78 -8.47 -0.69
CA GLY A 144 10.94 -7.61 -0.95
C GLY A 144 11.70 -7.97 -2.21
N GLU A 145 11.57 -9.21 -2.70
CA GLU A 145 12.25 -9.70 -3.91
C GLU A 145 11.25 -10.25 -4.93
N ALA A 146 10.32 -11.09 -4.49
CA ALA A 146 9.32 -11.74 -5.32
C ALA A 146 7.91 -11.25 -4.99
N LYS A 147 7.11 -11.07 -6.04
CA LYS A 147 5.69 -10.74 -5.95
C LYS A 147 4.86 -11.81 -6.65
N TYR A 148 3.92 -12.40 -5.94
CA TYR A 148 2.94 -13.32 -6.48
C TYR A 148 1.54 -12.73 -6.37
N ALA A 149 0.76 -12.85 -7.43
CA ALA A 149 -0.65 -12.49 -7.44
C ALA A 149 -1.47 -13.56 -8.16
N ARG A 150 -2.65 -13.84 -7.61
CA ARG A 150 -3.69 -14.67 -8.26
C ARG A 150 -4.95 -13.86 -8.48
N TYR A 151 -5.55 -14.04 -9.64
CA TYR A 151 -6.75 -13.36 -10.09
C TYR A 151 -7.91 -14.33 -10.21
N TYR A 152 -9.04 -13.93 -9.64
CA TYR A 152 -10.25 -14.71 -9.55
C TYR A 152 -11.47 -13.78 -9.60
N GLY A 153 -12.65 -14.36 -9.47
CA GLY A 153 -13.91 -13.62 -9.43
C GLY A 153 -14.39 -13.18 -10.81
N ILE A 154 -15.41 -13.87 -11.34
CA ILE A 154 -16.17 -13.42 -12.52
C ILE A 154 -17.63 -13.25 -12.09
N GLY A 155 -18.22 -12.08 -12.33
CA GLY A 155 -19.50 -11.69 -11.77
C GLY A 155 -19.40 -11.40 -10.27
N GLY A 156 -20.48 -10.86 -9.70
CA GLY A 156 -20.53 -10.46 -8.29
C GLY A 156 -19.68 -9.23 -7.99
N GLY A 157 -19.69 -8.81 -6.72
CA GLY A 157 -18.88 -7.68 -6.23
C GLY A 157 -19.65 -6.37 -6.13
N VAL A 158 -18.92 -5.25 -6.05
CA VAL A 158 -19.50 -3.92 -5.84
C VAL A 158 -18.97 -2.96 -6.91
N ASP A 159 -19.87 -2.21 -7.53
CA ASP A 159 -19.51 -1.16 -8.50
C ASP A 159 -19.01 0.13 -7.80
N ARG A 160 -18.60 1.14 -8.59
CA ARG A 160 -18.14 2.42 -8.04
C ARG A 160 -19.22 3.18 -7.24
N ALA A 161 -20.49 2.94 -7.55
CA ALA A 161 -21.62 3.58 -6.87
C ALA A 161 -22.03 2.85 -5.58
N GLY A 162 -21.39 1.72 -5.27
CA GLY A 162 -21.72 0.90 -4.11
C GLY A 162 -22.83 -0.11 -4.37
N ASN A 163 -23.29 -0.28 -5.61
CA ASN A 163 -24.29 -1.28 -5.94
C ASN A 163 -23.64 -2.67 -5.90
N VAL A 164 -24.33 -3.61 -5.25
CA VAL A 164 -23.89 -4.99 -5.13
C VAL A 164 -24.43 -5.78 -6.31
N ASP A 165 -23.56 -6.52 -7.00
CA ASP A 165 -23.97 -7.59 -7.90
C ASP A 165 -24.20 -8.85 -7.06
N ASP A 166 -25.47 -9.20 -6.88
CA ASP A 166 -25.90 -10.34 -6.06
C ASP A 166 -25.60 -11.70 -6.71
N ARG A 167 -25.07 -11.72 -7.94
CA ARG A 167 -24.65 -12.97 -8.59
C ARG A 167 -23.43 -13.54 -7.84
N PRO A 168 -23.38 -14.87 -7.61
CA PRO A 168 -22.20 -15.48 -7.03
C PRO A 168 -21.01 -15.34 -7.99
N LYS A 169 -19.81 -15.18 -7.43
CA LYS A 169 -18.57 -15.21 -8.22
C LYS A 169 -18.39 -16.62 -8.80
N LEU A 170 -18.29 -16.73 -10.13
CA LEU A 170 -18.16 -18.02 -10.81
C LEU A 170 -16.84 -18.73 -10.47
N PHE A 171 -15.79 -17.97 -10.16
CA PHE A 171 -14.52 -18.46 -9.61
C PHE A 171 -14.24 -17.74 -8.29
N GLY A 172 -14.54 -18.39 -7.17
CA GLY A 172 -14.31 -17.86 -5.82
C GLY A 172 -12.85 -17.95 -5.38
N ASP A 173 -12.59 -17.54 -4.14
CA ASP A 173 -11.28 -17.68 -3.51
C ASP A 173 -10.93 -19.14 -3.13
N ASP A 174 -11.93 -20.02 -3.17
CA ASP A 174 -11.88 -21.47 -2.97
C ASP A 174 -11.80 -22.28 -4.28
N ALA A 175 -11.83 -21.63 -5.45
CA ALA A 175 -11.70 -22.31 -6.73
C ALA A 175 -10.33 -23.01 -6.88
N ALA A 176 -10.26 -24.01 -7.76
CA ALA A 176 -9.03 -24.76 -8.01
C ALA A 176 -7.93 -23.85 -8.56
N PHE A 177 -6.66 -24.22 -8.35
CA PHE A 177 -5.52 -23.40 -8.76
C PHE A 177 -5.49 -23.17 -10.27
N GLU A 178 -5.83 -24.19 -11.06
CA GLU A 178 -5.97 -24.13 -12.51
C GLU A 178 -7.11 -23.21 -12.98
N ASP A 179 -8.07 -22.92 -12.11
CA ASP A 179 -9.16 -21.99 -12.35
C ASP A 179 -8.82 -20.57 -11.89
N HIS A 180 -7.59 -20.28 -11.48
CA HIS A 180 -7.08 -18.93 -11.22
C HIS A 180 -6.10 -18.51 -12.32
N ASP A 181 -6.17 -17.24 -12.72
CA ASP A 181 -5.05 -16.64 -13.46
C ASP A 181 -4.01 -16.19 -12.45
N TYR A 182 -2.73 -16.20 -12.78
CA TYR A 182 -1.68 -15.81 -11.84
C TYR A 182 -0.49 -15.16 -12.52
N GLU A 183 0.22 -14.34 -11.74
CA GLU A 183 1.43 -13.64 -12.12
C GLU A 183 2.48 -13.84 -11.04
N TRP A 184 3.73 -14.06 -11.47
CA TRP A 184 4.91 -14.15 -10.61
C TRP A 184 5.97 -13.21 -11.16
N TYR A 185 6.45 -12.30 -10.32
CA TYR A 185 7.51 -11.36 -10.63
C TYR A 185 8.69 -11.59 -9.69
N GLU A 186 9.89 -11.70 -10.24
CA GLU A 186 11.13 -11.59 -9.46
C GLU A 186 11.75 -10.22 -9.78
N LEU A 187 11.87 -9.38 -8.77
CA LEU A 187 12.54 -8.09 -8.85
C LEU A 187 14.06 -8.31 -8.71
N GLY A 188 14.65 -9.05 -9.66
CA GLY A 188 16.10 -9.28 -9.73
C GLY A 188 16.87 -8.03 -10.16
N ASP A 189 17.87 -7.65 -9.38
CA ASP A 189 18.95 -6.66 -9.61
C ASP A 189 18.55 -5.24 -10.07
N LYS A 190 18.34 -4.34 -9.09
CA LYS A 190 18.74 -2.93 -9.23
C LYS A 190 20.28 -2.82 -9.18
N ALA A 191 20.99 -3.42 -10.13
CA ALA A 191 22.42 -3.25 -10.33
C ALA A 191 22.75 -3.16 -11.83
N GLY A 192 23.00 -1.94 -12.31
CA GLY A 192 23.79 -1.70 -13.52
C GLY A 192 23.03 -1.52 -14.84
N HIS A 193 22.26 -0.43 -15.00
CA HIS A 193 22.02 0.13 -16.33
C HIS A 193 23.13 1.14 -16.65
N GLN A 194 24.33 0.65 -17.00
CA GLN A 194 25.25 1.43 -17.83
C GLN A 194 24.73 1.35 -19.26
N GLY A 195 24.19 2.45 -19.78
CA GLY A 195 23.86 2.57 -21.19
C GLY A 195 25.13 2.46 -22.06
N PRO A 196 25.03 1.93 -23.29
CA PRO A 196 26.16 1.88 -24.20
C PRO A 196 26.58 3.30 -24.61
N SER A 197 27.91 3.48 -24.66
CA SER A 197 28.65 4.68 -25.07
C SER A 197 28.28 5.22 -26.45
#